data_AF-A0A355FQF3-F1
#
_entry.id   AF-A0A355FQF3-F1
#
_cell.length_a   1.000
_cell.length_b   1.000
_cell.length_c   1.000
_cell.angle_alpha   90.00
_cell.angle_beta   90.00
_cell.angle_gamma   90.00
#
_symmetry.space_group_name_H-M   'P 1'
#
loop_
_entity.id
_entity.type
_entity.pdbx_description
1 polymer ?
#
loop_
_entity_poly.entity_id
_entity_poly.type
_entity_poly.pdbx_seq_one_letter_code
_entity_poly.pdbx_strand_id
1 'polypeptide(L)' 'GLDRKAQLIPVNAGDTLKLGSFKVDFINVNHSIAGVLALAVHTPIGTIVHTADFKIDHTPVDGEP' A
#
# COMPACT_ATOMS: atom_id res chain seq x y z
N GLY A 1 -4.02 -19.42 -12.32
CA GLY A 1 -3.50 -20.47 -11.41
C GLY A 1 -3.88 -20.25 -9.95
N LEU A 2 -3.55 -19.10 -9.38
CA LEU A 2 -3.89 -18.73 -7.98
C LEU A 2 -5.31 -18.17 -7.81
N ASP A 3 -5.88 -17.58 -8.86
CA ASP A 3 -7.24 -17.03 -8.94
C ASP A 3 -8.34 -18.02 -8.55
N ARG A 4 -8.07 -19.33 -8.64
CA ARG A 4 -9.03 -20.39 -8.28
C ARG A 4 -8.80 -21.00 -6.89
N LYS A 5 -7.75 -20.58 -6.18
CA LYS A 5 -7.32 -21.18 -4.90
C LYS A 5 -7.08 -20.17 -3.78
N ALA A 6 -7.01 -18.88 -4.10
CA ALA A 6 -6.82 -17.81 -3.15
C ALA A 6 -7.84 -16.71 -3.39
N GLN A 7 -8.30 -16.08 -2.31
CA GLN A 7 -9.08 -14.86 -2.39
C GLN A 7 -8.13 -13.70 -2.68
N LEU A 8 -8.28 -13.09 -3.85
CA LEU A 8 -7.54 -11.88 -4.21
C LEU A 8 -8.37 -10.66 -3.75
N ILE A 9 -7.75 -9.79 -2.96
CA ILE A 9 -8.37 -8.56 -2.47
C ILE A 9 -7.61 -7.39 -3.12
N PRO A 10 -8.14 -6.79 -4.20
CA PRO A 10 -7.52 -5.61 -4.79
C PRO A 10 -7.66 -4.43 -3.83
N VAL A 11 -6.66 -3.56 -3.82
CA VAL A 11 -6.59 -2.35 -3.01
C VAL A 11 -6.04 -1.20 -3.84
N ASN A 12 -6.43 0.01 -3.50
CA ASN A 12 -5.96 1.26 -4.09
C ASN A 12 -5.29 2.13 -3.03
N ALA A 13 -4.59 3.17 -3.47
CA ALA A 13 -4.12 4.21 -2.58
C ALA A 13 -5.30 4.85 -1.82
N GLY A 14 -5.12 5.08 -0.52
CA GLY A 14 -6.15 5.59 0.38
C GLY A 14 -7.06 4.51 0.97
N ASP A 15 -7.03 3.27 0.46
CA ASP A 15 -7.82 2.19 1.05
C ASP A 15 -7.32 1.84 2.47
N THR A 16 -8.22 1.25 3.24
CA THR A 16 -7.92 0.73 4.58
C THR A 16 -8.49 -0.67 4.74
N LEU A 17 -7.67 -1.61 5.20
CA LEU A 17 -8.08 -2.99 5.44
C LEU A 17 -7.91 -3.38 6.91
N LYS A 18 -8.92 -4.03 7.50
CA LYS A 18 -8.85 -4.59 8.84
C LYS A 18 -8.50 -6.08 8.78
N LEU A 19 -7.40 -6.47 9.42
CA LEU A 19 -6.89 -7.83 9.50
C LEU A 19 -6.69 -8.23 10.96
N GLY A 20 -7.75 -8.73 11.59
CA GLY A 20 -7.74 -9.04 13.02
C GLY A 20 -7.49 -7.80 13.88
N SER A 21 -6.40 -7.80 14.64
CA SER A 21 -5.93 -6.66 15.46
C SER A 21 -5.20 -5.58 14.66
N PHE A 22 -4.96 -5.80 13.37
CA PHE A 22 -4.27 -4.86 12.52
C PHE A 22 -5.25 -4.04 11.68
N LYS A 23 -4.97 -2.75 11.56
CA LYS A 23 -5.55 -1.88 10.52
C LYS A 23 -4.40 -1.51 9.59
N VAL A 24 -4.58 -1.67 8.29
CA VAL A 24 -3.55 -1.38 7.29
C VAL A 24 -4.06 -0.29 6.38
N ASP A 25 -3.38 0.85 6.37
CA ASP A 25 -3.67 1.94 5.43
C ASP A 25 -2.68 1.86 4.26
N PHE A 26 -3.18 1.98 3.03
CA PHE A 26 -2.38 1.91 1.80
C PHE A 26 -2.08 3.32 1.30
N ILE A 27 -0.80 3.67 1.20
CA ILE A 27 -0.33 5.03 0.92
C ILE A 27 0.31 5.07 -0.46
N ASN A 28 -0.06 6.05 -1.29
CA ASN A 28 0.56 6.23 -2.61
C ASN A 28 2.04 6.57 -2.47
N VAL A 29 2.88 5.95 -3.29
CA VAL A 29 4.30 6.30 -3.41
C VAL A 29 4.74 6.23 -4.86
N ASN A 30 5.72 7.05 -5.24
CA ASN A 30 6.32 6.94 -6.56
C ASN A 30 7.38 5.83 -6.58
N HIS A 31 7.43 5.07 -7.67
CA HIS A 31 8.50 4.12 -7.93
C HIS A 31 8.75 3.98 -9.44
N SER A 32 9.52 2.98 -9.85
CA SER A 32 9.82 2.71 -11.27
C SER A 32 8.67 2.02 -12.02
N ILE A 33 7.69 1.48 -11.30
CA ILE A 33 6.50 0.79 -11.82
C ILE A 33 5.27 1.37 -11.12
N ALA A 34 4.17 1.51 -11.85
CA ALA A 34 2.89 1.99 -11.31
C ALA A 34 2.26 1.01 -10.30
N GLY A 35 1.47 1.55 -9.38
CA GLY A 35 0.70 0.75 -8.41
C GLY A 35 1.48 0.27 -7.18
N VAL A 36 2.66 0.85 -6.91
CA VAL A 36 3.39 0.60 -5.66
C VAL A 36 2.77 1.41 -4.53
N LEU A 37 2.57 0.77 -3.39
CA LEU A 37 1.95 1.37 -2.20
C LEU A 37 2.83 1.13 -0.99
N ALA A 38 3.01 2.17 -0.17
CA ALA A 38 3.52 2.02 1.19
C ALA A 38 2.40 1.56 2.14
N LEU A 39 2.78 0.96 3.27
CA LEU A 39 1.84 0.45 4.26
C LEU A 39 2.04 1.16 5.60
N ALA A 40 0.95 1.67 6.17
CA ALA A 40 0.89 1.99 7.60
C ALA A 40 0.11 0.89 8.32
N VAL A 41 0.84 0.01 9.00
CA VAL A 41 0.27 -1.09 9.79
C VAL A 41 0.08 -0.63 11.22
N HIS A 42 -1.16 -0.37 11.59
CA HIS A 42 -1.56 0.00 12.94
C HIS A 42 -1.71 -1.25 13.80
N THR A 43 -0.98 -1.29 14.90
CA THR A 43 -1.06 -2.32 15.94
C THR A 43 -1.57 -1.67 17.24
N PRO A 44 -2.00 -2.46 18.25
CA PRO A 44 -2.42 -1.90 19.53
C PRO A 44 -1.36 -1.07 20.27
N ILE A 45 -0.07 -1.28 19.97
CA ILE A 45 1.05 -0.60 20.65
C ILE A 45 1.69 0.51 19.83
N GLY A 46 1.25 0.70 18.57
CA GLY A 46 1.81 1.71 17.68
C GLY A 46 1.73 1.34 16.21
N THR A 47 2.22 2.24 15.36
CA THR A 47 2.17 2.12 13.90
C THR A 47 3.54 1.73 13.34
N ILE A 48 3.57 0.73 12.47
CA ILE A 48 4.73 0.37 11.66
C ILE A 48 4.51 0.98 10.27
N VAL A 49 5.45 1.79 9.81
CA VAL A 49 5.45 2.30 8.43
C VAL A 49 6.44 1.48 7.62
N HIS A 50 5.95 0.78 6.61
CA HIS A 50 6.75 0.10 5.62
C HIS A 50 6.63 0.85 4.29
N THR A 51 7.71 1.52 3.89
CA THR A 51 7.70 2.44 2.76
C THR A 51 7.65 1.77 1.39
N ALA A 52 7.84 0.45 1.33
CA ALA A 52 8.31 -0.25 0.13
C ALA A 52 9.62 0.37 -0.41
N ASP A 53 10.02 -0.04 -1.62
CA ASP A 53 11.01 0.70 -2.40
C ASP A 53 10.29 1.87 -3.07
N PHE A 54 10.80 3.08 -2.85
CA PHE A 54 10.14 4.30 -3.29
C PHE A 54 11.18 5.37 -3.66
N LYS A 55 10.73 6.31 -4.49
CA LYS A 55 11.41 7.57 -4.76
C LYS A 55 10.47 8.71 -4.43
N ILE A 56 11.04 9.90 -4.22
CA ILE A 56 10.30 11.15 -4.16
C ILE A 56 10.47 11.80 -5.52
N ASP A 57 9.41 11.80 -6.33
CA ASP A 57 9.42 12.38 -7.67
C ASP A 57 8.41 13.52 -7.71
N HIS A 58 8.88 14.75 -7.92
CA HIS A 58 7.99 15.91 -8.02
C HIS A 58 7.41 16.09 -9.43
N THR A 59 7.77 15.21 -10.36
CA THR A 59 7.30 15.17 -11.75
C THR A 59 6.91 13.75 -12.17
N PRO A 60 6.02 13.06 -11.42
CA PRO A 60 5.66 11.68 -11.71
C PRO A 60 4.93 11.59 -13.06
N VAL A 61 5.23 10.53 -13.82
CA VAL A 61 4.62 10.28 -15.14
C VAL A 61 3.09 10.15 -15.03
N ASP A 62 2.61 9.65 -13.90
CA ASP A 62 1.19 9.36 -13.65
C ASP A 62 0.44 10.55 -13.00
N GLY A 63 1.11 11.69 -12.79
CA GLY A 63 0.49 12.96 -12.37
C GLY A 63 0.12 13.11 -10.90
N GLU A 64 0.14 12.03 -10.11
CA GLU A 64 -0.20 12.04 -8.68
C GLU A 64 1.05 11.84 -7.81
N PRO A 65 1.31 12.74 -6.83
CA PRO A 65 2.39 12.59 -5.85
C PRO A 65 2.28 11.32 -5.00
#